data_AF-A0A536B8J8-F1
#
_entry.id   AF-A0A536B8J8-F1
#
_cell.length_a   1.000
_cell.length_b   1.000
_cell.length_c   1.000
_cell.angle_alpha   90.00
_cell.angle_beta   90.00
_cell.angle_gamma   90.00
#
_symmetry.space_group_name_H-M   'P 1'
#
loop_
_entity.id
_entity.type
_entity.pdbx_description
1 polymer ?
#
loop_
_entity_poly.entity_id
_entity_poly.type
_entity_poly.pdbx_seq_one_letter_code
_entity_poly.pdbx_strand_id
1 'polypeptide(L)'
;MPKITPREREVLDYVVSGRANKAIAEEMRIGEQAVKAHISRLFLKFRVESRAGLAVAAMSEEIDRRSLAARELERLAEEEHQSALQARAKLLSSLVGRDPAVVVDRHARVLLANPTFQRVFAAALYRDERGVRLPRDATPLVRAAAGKPALLRFKLASGPRRGSWWRARSELVRLVRGRSVAVVTFQLTRGPA
;
A
#
# COMPACT_ATOMS: atom_id res chain seq x y z
N MET A 1 -1.90 -20.01 -22.50
CA MET A 1 -1.31 -21.36 -22.46
C MET A 1 -2.37 -22.43 -22.72
N PRO A 2 -2.13 -23.42 -23.59
CA PRO A 2 -2.94 -24.63 -23.60
C PRO A 2 -2.79 -25.36 -22.25
N LYS A 3 -3.87 -25.94 -21.74
CA LYS A 3 -3.85 -26.67 -20.47
C LYS A 3 -3.04 -27.97 -20.64
N ILE A 4 -1.82 -27.98 -20.15
CA ILE A 4 -0.96 -29.17 -20.09
C ILE A 4 -0.97 -29.79 -18.70
N THR A 5 -0.89 -31.10 -18.66
CA THR A 5 -0.80 -31.89 -17.43
C THR A 5 0.60 -31.76 -16.79
N PRO A 6 0.76 -32.11 -15.51
CA PRO A 6 2.09 -32.12 -14.88
C PRO A 6 3.12 -32.98 -15.63
N ARG A 7 2.71 -34.14 -16.16
CA ARG A 7 3.61 -35.00 -16.96
C ARG A 7 3.96 -34.42 -18.32
N GLU A 8 3.02 -33.79 -18.99
CA GLU A 8 3.31 -33.08 -20.25
C GLU A 8 4.24 -31.88 -20.01
N ARG A 9 4.12 -31.20 -18.86
CA ARG A 9 5.04 -30.11 -18.48
C ARG A 9 6.45 -30.62 -18.28
N GLU A 10 6.63 -31.70 -17.54
CA GLU A 10 7.94 -32.33 -17.32
C GLU A 10 8.59 -32.77 -18.64
N VAL A 11 7.83 -33.39 -19.54
CA VAL A 11 8.30 -33.73 -20.90
C VAL A 11 8.69 -32.46 -21.68
N LEU A 12 7.87 -31.40 -21.62
CA LEU A 12 8.14 -30.14 -22.30
C LEU A 12 9.44 -29.49 -21.81
N ASP A 13 9.71 -29.52 -20.50
CA ASP A 13 10.93 -28.97 -19.91
C ASP A 13 12.19 -29.70 -20.43
N TYR A 14 12.14 -31.04 -20.54
CA TYR A 14 13.22 -31.79 -21.18
C TYR A 14 13.32 -31.53 -22.68
N VAL A 15 12.21 -31.26 -23.36
CA VAL A 15 12.21 -30.92 -24.78
C VAL A 15 12.93 -29.60 -25.03
N VAL A 16 12.58 -28.57 -24.25
CA VAL A 16 13.23 -27.26 -24.25
C VAL A 16 14.72 -27.38 -23.92
N SER A 17 15.09 -28.29 -23.02
CA SER A 17 16.49 -28.60 -22.68
C SER A 17 17.25 -29.39 -23.75
N GLY A 18 16.64 -29.70 -24.90
CA GLY A 18 17.30 -30.40 -26.01
C GLY A 18 17.46 -31.92 -25.84
N ARG A 19 16.86 -32.55 -24.82
CA ARG A 19 17.08 -33.98 -24.54
C ARG A 19 16.40 -34.92 -25.55
N ALA A 20 17.11 -35.93 -26.04
CA ALA A 20 16.53 -36.96 -26.90
C ALA A 20 15.45 -37.79 -26.17
N ASN A 21 14.45 -38.33 -26.89
CA ASN A 21 13.33 -39.07 -26.31
C ASN A 21 13.76 -40.25 -25.43
N LYS A 22 14.84 -40.95 -25.80
CA LYS A 22 15.43 -42.03 -25.00
C LYS A 22 15.93 -41.53 -23.64
N ALA A 23 16.66 -40.41 -23.62
CA ALA A 23 17.13 -39.81 -22.37
C ALA A 23 15.98 -39.31 -21.49
N ILE A 24 14.90 -38.78 -22.10
CA ILE A 24 13.68 -38.39 -21.37
C ILE A 24 13.01 -39.62 -20.76
N ALA A 25 12.90 -40.71 -21.52
CA ALA A 25 12.33 -41.97 -21.07
C ALA A 25 13.09 -42.56 -19.87
N GLU A 26 14.43 -42.53 -19.93
CA GLU A 26 15.31 -42.96 -18.83
C GLU A 26 15.11 -42.10 -17.58
N GLU A 27 15.13 -40.77 -17.73
CA GLU A 27 14.98 -39.82 -16.61
C GLU A 27 13.59 -39.93 -15.95
N MET A 28 12.53 -40.05 -16.76
CA MET A 28 11.15 -40.16 -16.27
C MET A 28 10.74 -41.59 -15.90
N ARG A 29 11.61 -42.59 -16.14
CA ARG A 29 11.37 -44.03 -15.93
C ARG A 29 10.10 -44.54 -16.64
N ILE A 30 9.92 -44.15 -17.90
CA ILE A 30 8.81 -44.57 -18.77
C ILE A 30 9.34 -45.08 -20.11
N GLY A 31 8.50 -45.72 -20.92
CA GLY A 31 8.91 -46.15 -22.27
C GLY A 31 9.07 -44.97 -23.25
N GLU A 32 10.00 -45.07 -24.20
CA GLU A 32 10.20 -44.05 -25.25
C GLU A 32 8.93 -43.77 -26.06
N GLN A 33 8.10 -44.80 -26.28
CA GLN A 33 6.80 -44.65 -26.95
C GLN A 33 5.83 -43.77 -26.15
N ALA A 34 5.88 -43.83 -24.82
CA ALA A 34 5.08 -42.95 -23.97
C ALA A 34 5.55 -41.49 -24.07
N VAL A 35 6.86 -41.25 -24.10
CA VAL A 35 7.44 -39.91 -24.35
C VAL A 35 6.97 -39.37 -25.71
N LYS A 36 7.06 -40.17 -26.78
CA LYS A 36 6.55 -39.80 -28.12
C LYS A 36 5.08 -39.39 -28.06
N ALA A 37 4.24 -40.16 -27.36
CA ALA A 37 2.82 -39.83 -27.20
C ALA A 37 2.58 -38.54 -26.41
N HIS A 38 3.40 -38.20 -25.41
CA HIS A 38 3.34 -36.91 -24.73
C HIS A 38 3.76 -35.75 -25.65
N ILE A 39 4.84 -35.91 -26.43
CA ILE A 39 5.30 -34.91 -27.39
C ILE A 39 4.26 -34.67 -28.49
N SER A 40 3.62 -35.71 -29.02
CA SER A 40 2.54 -35.56 -30.01
C SER A 40 1.35 -34.79 -29.44
N ARG A 41 0.97 -35.02 -28.18
CA ARG A 41 -0.08 -34.22 -27.52
C ARG A 41 0.34 -32.76 -27.31
N LEU A 42 1.61 -32.53 -26.97
CA LEU A 42 2.17 -31.19 -26.87
C LEU A 42 2.13 -30.46 -28.21
N PHE A 43 2.49 -31.11 -29.32
CA PHE A 43 2.37 -30.53 -30.67
C PHE A 43 0.95 -30.05 -30.96
N LEU A 44 -0.06 -30.88 -30.69
CA LEU A 44 -1.46 -30.51 -30.86
C LEU A 44 -1.87 -29.32 -29.97
N LYS A 45 -1.43 -29.33 -28.70
CA LYS A 45 -1.76 -28.27 -27.73
C LYS A 45 -1.11 -26.93 -28.07
N PHE A 46 0.15 -26.96 -28.51
CA PHE A 46 0.92 -25.77 -28.88
C PHE A 46 0.73 -25.37 -30.35
N ARG A 47 0.01 -26.18 -31.15
CA ARG A 47 -0.24 -25.97 -32.58
C ARG A 47 1.06 -25.82 -33.39
N VAL A 48 2.01 -26.71 -33.12
CA VAL A 48 3.31 -26.78 -33.78
C VAL A 48 3.52 -28.16 -34.37
N GLU A 49 4.29 -28.23 -35.45
CA GLU A 49 4.52 -29.49 -36.18
C GLU A 49 5.93 -30.05 -35.93
N SER A 50 6.79 -29.30 -35.26
CA SER A 50 8.17 -29.68 -35.03
C SER A 50 8.60 -29.51 -33.58
N ARG A 51 9.60 -30.29 -33.20
CA ARG A 51 10.22 -30.22 -31.88
C ARG A 51 10.87 -28.85 -31.63
N ALA A 52 11.54 -28.30 -32.63
CA ALA A 52 12.11 -26.96 -32.55
C ALA A 52 11.01 -25.91 -32.37
N GLY A 53 9.90 -26.03 -33.12
CA GLY A 53 8.73 -25.17 -32.94
C GLY A 53 8.13 -25.27 -31.54
N LEU A 54 8.05 -26.47 -30.96
CA LEU A 54 7.58 -26.67 -29.59
C LEU A 54 8.50 -26.00 -28.55
N ALA A 55 9.82 -26.14 -28.71
CA ALA A 55 10.80 -25.50 -27.83
C ALA A 55 10.70 -23.96 -27.91
N VAL A 56 10.67 -23.41 -29.13
CA VAL A 56 10.52 -21.96 -29.36
C VAL A 56 9.22 -21.44 -28.77
N ALA A 57 8.09 -22.10 -29.04
CA ALA A 57 6.79 -21.69 -28.51
C ALA A 57 6.77 -21.65 -26.97
N ALA A 58 7.35 -22.68 -26.31
CA ALA A 58 7.44 -22.73 -24.86
C ALA A 58 8.36 -21.63 -24.29
N MET A 59 9.49 -21.36 -24.93
CA MET A 59 10.44 -20.32 -24.51
C MET A 59 9.87 -18.91 -24.68
N SER A 60 9.25 -18.61 -25.83
CA SER A 60 8.63 -17.32 -26.10
C SER A 60 7.54 -17.01 -25.08
N GLU A 61 6.71 -18.01 -24.73
CA GLU A 61 5.68 -17.82 -23.72
C GLU A 61 6.27 -17.53 -22.32
N GLU A 62 7.36 -18.19 -21.95
CA GLU A 62 8.03 -17.93 -20.68
C GLU A 62 8.64 -16.51 -20.65
N ILE A 63 9.23 -16.07 -21.76
CA ILE A 63 9.72 -14.69 -21.92
C ILE A 63 8.56 -13.70 -21.79
N ASP A 64 7.43 -13.95 -22.45
CA ASP A 64 6.24 -13.09 -22.37
C ASP A 64 5.70 -13.03 -20.94
N ARG A 65 5.61 -14.18 -20.25
CA ARG A 65 5.13 -14.25 -18.86
C ARG A 65 6.04 -13.48 -17.91
N ARG A 66 7.36 -13.64 -18.05
CA ARG A 66 8.34 -12.87 -17.26
C ARG A 66 8.25 -11.38 -17.57
N SER A 67 8.05 -11.02 -18.83
CA SER A 67 7.88 -9.63 -19.25
C SER A 67 6.61 -9.01 -18.66
N LEU A 68 5.50 -9.74 -18.65
CA LEU A 68 4.25 -9.33 -18.00
C LEU A 68 4.41 -9.18 -16.50
N ALA A 69 5.07 -10.13 -15.84
CA ALA A 69 5.35 -10.05 -14.40
C ALA A 69 6.24 -8.84 -14.07
N ALA A 70 7.27 -8.57 -14.87
CA ALA A 70 8.14 -7.40 -14.71
C ALA A 70 7.36 -6.09 -14.83
N ARG A 71 6.51 -5.95 -15.87
CA ARG A 71 5.64 -4.77 -16.06
C ARG A 71 4.65 -4.60 -14.92
N GLU A 72 4.09 -5.68 -14.40
CA GLU A 72 3.18 -5.62 -13.26
C GLU A 72 3.90 -5.15 -11.99
N LEU A 73 5.13 -5.63 -11.76
CA LEU A 73 5.97 -5.16 -10.65
C LEU A 73 6.32 -3.68 -10.80
N GLU A 74 6.67 -3.22 -12.01
CA GLU A 74 6.92 -1.80 -12.30
C GLU A 74 5.67 -0.94 -12.04
N ARG A 75 4.50 -1.38 -12.50
CA ARG A 75 3.22 -0.71 -12.25
C ARG A 75 2.93 -0.58 -10.75
N LEU A 76 3.10 -1.67 -10.00
CA LEU A 76 2.91 -1.67 -8.55
C LEU A 76 3.89 -0.73 -7.83
N ALA A 77 5.16 -0.70 -8.27
CA ALA A 77 6.16 0.19 -7.71
C ALA A 77 5.86 1.67 -7.99
N GLU A 78 5.42 2.00 -9.21
CA GLU A 78 5.03 3.36 -9.58
C GLU A 78 3.80 3.82 -8.78
N GLU A 79 2.79 2.96 -8.62
CA GLU A 79 1.62 3.24 -7.79
C GLU A 79 1.99 3.47 -6.31
N GLU A 80 2.89 2.65 -5.76
CA GLU A 80 3.42 2.83 -4.41
C GLU A 80 4.14 4.18 -4.28
N HIS A 81 4.97 4.53 -5.27
CA HIS A 81 5.71 5.78 -5.31
C HIS A 81 4.79 7.01 -5.40
N GLN A 82 3.83 7.01 -6.33
CA GLN A 82 2.86 8.09 -6.49
C GLN A 82 2.00 8.27 -5.24
N SER A 83 1.55 7.17 -4.63
CA SER A 83 0.82 7.23 -3.36
C SER A 83 1.68 7.86 -2.25
N ALA A 84 2.98 7.53 -2.19
CA ALA A 84 3.90 8.11 -1.21
C ALA A 84 4.10 9.62 -1.42
N LEU A 85 4.29 10.05 -2.67
CA LEU A 85 4.43 11.46 -3.03
C LEU A 85 3.16 12.24 -2.70
N GLN A 86 1.99 11.71 -3.04
CA GLN A 86 0.71 12.34 -2.75
C GLN A 86 0.49 12.47 -1.24
N ALA A 87 0.78 11.42 -0.47
CA ALA A 87 0.71 11.46 0.98
C ALA A 87 1.65 12.54 1.56
N ARG A 88 2.91 12.59 1.09
CA ARG A 88 3.89 13.60 1.53
C ARG A 88 3.45 15.01 1.18
N ALA A 89 2.98 15.26 -0.04
CA ALA A 89 2.49 16.57 -0.46
C ALA A 89 1.32 17.04 0.41
N LYS A 90 0.38 16.14 0.72
CA LYS A 90 -0.77 16.42 1.60
C LYS A 90 -0.36 16.74 3.03
N LEU A 91 0.63 16.03 3.57
CA LEU A 91 1.18 16.34 4.90
C LEU A 91 1.86 17.71 4.91
N LEU A 92 2.68 18.00 3.89
CA LEU A 92 3.36 19.29 3.76
C LEU A 92 2.38 20.45 3.63
N SER A 93 1.37 20.34 2.77
CA SER A 93 0.37 21.42 2.58
C SER A 93 -0.39 21.74 3.86
N SER A 94 -0.66 20.72 4.70
CA SER A 94 -1.31 20.90 5.99
C SER A 94 -0.41 21.57 7.05
N LEU A 95 0.92 21.40 6.95
CA LEU A 95 1.88 21.90 7.92
C LEU A 95 2.41 23.31 7.61
N VAL A 96 2.42 23.73 6.33
CA VAL A 96 2.95 25.03 5.88
C VAL A 96 2.01 26.20 6.21
N GLY A 97 0.76 25.94 6.60
CA GLY A 97 -0.22 26.96 6.93
C GLY A 97 0.10 27.80 8.18
N ARG A 98 -0.58 28.95 8.31
CA ARG A 98 -0.52 29.80 9.51
C ARG A 98 -1.20 29.16 10.72
N ASP A 99 -2.24 28.38 10.47
CA ASP A 99 -3.00 27.68 11.51
C ASP A 99 -2.14 26.61 12.20
N PRO A 100 -2.28 26.40 13.51
CA PRO A 100 -1.65 25.29 14.21
C PRO A 100 -2.02 23.94 13.57
N ALA A 101 -1.01 23.13 13.24
CA ALA A 101 -1.18 21.80 12.68
C ALA A 101 -0.17 20.80 13.27
N VAL A 102 -0.62 19.57 13.47
CA VAL A 102 0.17 18.45 14.00
C VAL A 102 -0.20 17.15 13.30
N VAL A 103 0.78 16.28 13.09
CA VAL A 103 0.62 14.93 12.57
C VAL A 103 0.88 13.95 13.71
N VAL A 104 -0.03 13.02 13.91
CA VAL A 104 0.09 11.97 14.93
C VAL A 104 0.01 10.57 14.33
N ASP A 105 0.68 9.61 14.97
CA ASP A 105 0.50 8.20 14.66
C ASP A 105 -0.79 7.63 15.28
N ARG A 106 -1.08 6.35 15.03
CA ARG A 106 -2.23 5.63 15.59
C ARG A 106 -2.25 5.52 17.12
N HIS A 107 -1.13 5.82 17.78
CA HIS A 107 -0.99 5.84 19.25
C HIS A 107 -1.03 7.27 19.79
N ALA A 108 -1.43 8.25 18.97
CA ALA A 108 -1.47 9.67 19.30
C ALA A 108 -0.11 10.30 19.62
N ARG A 109 1.00 9.67 19.18
CA ARG A 109 2.33 10.26 19.31
C ARG A 109 2.54 11.30 18.22
N VAL A 110 2.99 12.49 18.61
CA VAL A 110 3.32 13.57 17.67
C VAL A 110 4.52 13.16 16.84
N LEU A 111 4.33 13.09 15.52
CA LEU A 111 5.37 12.82 14.55
C LEU A 111 5.97 14.11 13.98
N LEU A 112 5.09 15.06 13.62
CA LEU A 112 5.44 16.35 13.06
C LEU A 112 4.49 17.41 13.60
N ALA A 113 4.98 18.62 13.80
CA ALA A 113 4.17 19.76 14.18
C ALA A 113 4.73 21.01 13.53
N ASN A 114 3.85 21.93 13.11
CA ASN A 114 4.31 23.22 12.63
C ASN A 114 4.67 24.16 13.80
N PRO A 115 5.46 25.23 13.56
CA PRO A 115 5.87 26.14 14.64
C PRO A 115 4.70 26.80 15.36
N THR A 116 3.59 27.10 14.66
CA THR A 116 2.40 27.66 15.30
C THR A 116 1.79 26.69 16.31
N PHE A 117 1.70 25.41 15.98
CA PHE A 117 1.27 24.38 16.94
C PHE A 117 2.20 24.29 18.13
N GLN A 118 3.51 24.24 17.91
CA GLN A 118 4.47 24.19 19.00
C GLN A 118 4.31 25.38 19.95
N ARG A 119 4.16 26.60 19.44
CA ARG A 119 3.97 27.80 20.29
C ARG A 119 2.68 27.76 21.10
N VAL A 120 1.57 27.31 20.51
CA VAL A 120 0.24 27.41 21.14
C VAL A 120 -0.10 26.18 21.99
N PHE A 121 0.37 25.00 21.59
CA PHE A 121 -0.09 23.71 22.12
C PHE A 121 0.98 22.84 22.77
N ALA A 122 2.27 23.21 22.77
CA ALA A 122 3.33 22.36 23.35
C ALA A 122 3.10 21.98 24.82
N ALA A 123 2.43 22.83 25.61
CA ALA A 123 2.03 22.57 26.99
C ALA A 123 0.50 22.67 27.19
N ALA A 124 -0.28 22.38 26.15
CA ALA A 124 -1.72 22.57 26.19
C ALA A 124 -2.41 21.68 27.24
N LEU A 125 -3.12 22.33 28.17
CA LEU A 125 -4.13 21.69 28.99
C LEU A 125 -5.50 21.94 28.37
N TYR A 126 -6.02 20.92 27.69
CA TYR A 126 -7.32 20.93 27.03
C TYR A 126 -8.46 20.94 28.05
N ARG A 127 -9.43 21.83 27.85
CA ARG A 127 -10.67 21.94 28.65
C ARG A 127 -11.89 21.94 27.73
N ASP A 128 -12.98 21.35 28.16
CA ASP A 128 -14.25 21.36 27.42
C ASP A 128 -14.95 22.74 27.47
N GLU A 129 -16.18 22.79 26.96
CA GLU A 129 -16.99 24.02 26.95
C GLU A 129 -17.40 24.52 28.34
N ARG A 130 -17.36 23.65 29.35
CA ARG A 130 -17.67 23.97 30.74
C ARG A 130 -16.40 24.35 31.52
N GLY A 131 -15.23 24.31 30.89
CA GLY A 131 -13.94 24.58 31.53
C GLY A 131 -13.37 23.38 32.29
N VAL A 132 -14.01 22.21 32.20
CA VAL A 132 -13.55 20.97 32.81
C VAL A 132 -12.40 20.41 31.99
N ARG A 133 -11.35 19.93 32.67
CA ARG A 133 -10.18 19.34 31.98
C ARG A 133 -10.62 18.11 31.18
N LEU A 134 -10.23 18.06 29.91
CA LEU A 134 -10.48 16.89 29.08
C LEU A 134 -9.66 15.69 29.58
N PRO A 135 -10.27 14.49 29.69
CA PRO A 135 -9.56 13.24 29.91
C PRO A 135 -8.46 13.00 28.87
N ARG A 136 -7.43 12.23 29.25
CA ARG A 136 -6.27 11.98 28.37
C ARG A 136 -6.67 11.31 27.04
N ASP A 137 -7.65 10.42 27.09
CA ASP A 137 -8.22 9.68 25.95
C ASP A 137 -9.21 10.50 25.11
N ALA A 138 -9.70 11.63 25.65
CA ALA A 138 -10.65 12.51 24.97
C ALA A 138 -9.98 13.69 24.24
N THR A 139 -8.66 13.80 24.28
CA THR A 139 -7.94 14.91 23.63
C THR A 139 -8.10 14.87 22.09
N PRO A 140 -7.98 16.02 21.41
CA PRO A 140 -8.06 16.06 19.94
C PRO A 140 -7.12 15.08 19.24
N LEU A 141 -5.89 14.94 19.75
CA LEU A 141 -4.86 14.07 19.16
C LEU A 141 -5.22 12.59 19.31
N VAL A 142 -5.69 12.17 20.48
CA VAL A 142 -6.08 10.77 20.70
C VAL A 142 -7.31 10.39 19.88
N ARG A 143 -8.28 11.30 19.77
CA ARG A 143 -9.47 11.07 18.93
C ARG A 143 -9.11 10.95 17.46
N ALA A 144 -8.22 11.83 16.97
CA ALA A 144 -7.75 11.79 15.60
C ALA A 144 -6.97 10.50 15.29
N ALA A 145 -6.11 10.06 16.21
CA ALA A 145 -5.38 8.79 16.11
C ALA A 145 -6.32 7.57 16.05
N ALA A 146 -7.45 7.62 16.75
CA ALA A 146 -8.50 6.60 16.71
C ALA A 146 -9.40 6.69 15.44
N GLY A 147 -9.11 7.60 14.51
CA GLY A 147 -9.91 7.80 13.30
C GLY A 147 -11.30 8.38 13.55
N LYS A 148 -11.59 8.85 14.76
CA LYS A 148 -12.86 9.50 15.09
C LYS A 148 -12.79 10.95 14.61
N PRO A 149 -13.74 11.44 13.79
CA PRO A 149 -13.73 12.82 13.31
C PRO A 149 -13.74 13.77 14.51
N ALA A 150 -12.63 14.48 14.70
CA ALA A 150 -12.42 15.33 15.86
C ALA A 150 -12.97 16.74 15.60
N LEU A 151 -14.27 16.89 15.34
CA LEU A 151 -14.90 18.22 15.47
C LEU A 151 -15.12 18.50 16.95
N LEU A 152 -14.03 18.80 17.66
CA LEU A 152 -14.06 19.14 19.08
C LEU A 152 -13.88 20.64 19.25
N ARG A 153 -14.81 21.28 19.96
CA ARG A 153 -14.63 22.63 20.49
C ARG A 153 -14.08 22.55 21.90
N PHE A 154 -13.03 23.31 22.19
CA PHE A 154 -12.36 23.26 23.48
C PHE A 154 -11.67 24.60 23.80
N LYS A 155 -11.29 24.77 25.06
CA LYS A 155 -10.45 25.86 25.57
C LYS A 155 -9.09 25.34 25.99
N LEU A 156 -8.09 26.23 25.94
CA LEU A 156 -6.81 26.01 26.60
C LEU A 156 -6.86 26.67 27.98
N ALA A 157 -6.16 26.10 28.97
CA ALA A 157 -6.03 26.71 30.30
C ALA A 157 -5.42 28.13 30.24
N SER A 158 -4.49 28.36 29.31
CA SER A 158 -3.89 29.65 28.96
C SER A 158 -4.54 30.29 27.71
N GLY A 159 -5.78 29.92 27.41
CA GLY A 159 -6.47 30.16 26.15
C GLY A 159 -6.94 31.59 25.90
N PRO A 160 -7.50 31.85 24.69
CA PRO A 160 -7.86 33.18 24.23
C PRO A 160 -8.99 33.83 25.05
N ARG A 161 -9.17 35.15 24.89
CA ARG A 161 -10.16 35.99 25.60
C ARG A 161 -11.56 35.35 25.63
N ARG A 162 -12.34 35.73 26.66
CA ARG A 162 -13.75 35.34 26.87
C ARG A 162 -14.53 35.38 25.55
N GLY A 163 -15.24 34.30 25.22
CA GLY A 163 -16.02 34.17 23.98
C GLY A 163 -15.30 33.52 22.77
N SER A 164 -14.03 33.12 22.90
CA SER A 164 -13.31 32.39 21.84
C SER A 164 -13.05 30.91 22.19
N TRP A 165 -13.09 30.05 21.18
CA TRP A 165 -12.95 28.59 21.27
C TRP A 165 -12.02 28.05 20.20
N TRP A 166 -11.21 27.06 20.53
CA TRP A 166 -10.47 26.29 19.54
C TRP A 166 -11.36 25.19 18.97
N ARG A 167 -11.30 25.03 17.66
CA ARG A 167 -11.91 23.91 16.93
C ARG A 167 -10.80 23.06 16.35
N ALA A 168 -10.72 21.79 16.74
CA ALA A 168 -9.89 20.81 16.03
C ALA A 168 -10.65 20.29 14.81
N ARG A 169 -9.90 19.89 13.78
CA ARG A 169 -10.35 19.05 12.67
C ARG A 169 -9.28 18.02 12.40
N SER A 170 -9.69 16.79 12.11
CA SER A 170 -8.76 15.69 11.85
C SER A 170 -9.02 15.06 10.49
N GLU A 171 -7.96 14.75 9.77
CA GLU A 171 -8.00 14.02 8.51
C GLU A 171 -7.00 12.86 8.54
N LEU A 172 -7.44 11.67 8.11
CA LEU A 172 -6.56 10.51 7.96
C LEU A 172 -5.82 10.57 6.63
N VAL A 173 -4.50 10.42 6.69
CA VAL A 173 -3.64 10.27 5.53
C VAL A 173 -3.10 8.85 5.52
N ARG A 174 -3.46 8.10 4.47
CA ARG A 174 -2.91 6.77 4.24
C ARG A 174 -1.48 6.93 3.76
N LEU A 175 -0.59 6.19 4.39
CA LEU A 175 0.81 6.05 4.03
C LEU A 175 1.02 4.71 3.32
N VAL A 176 2.21 4.56 2.79
CA VAL A 176 2.68 3.34 2.15
C VAL A 176 2.60 2.13 3.10
N ARG A 177 2.39 0.94 2.53
CA ARG A 177 2.30 -0.35 3.27
C ARG A 177 1.20 -0.40 4.33
N GLY A 178 0.05 0.21 4.04
CA GLY A 178 -1.14 0.16 4.92
C GLY A 178 -0.99 0.94 6.23
N ARG A 179 0.07 1.74 6.39
CA ARG A 179 0.21 2.64 7.53
C ARG A 179 -0.71 3.83 7.36
N SER A 180 -1.08 4.48 8.46
CA SER A 180 -1.84 5.72 8.42
C SER A 180 -1.39 6.66 9.53
N VAL A 181 -1.56 7.94 9.27
CA VAL A 181 -1.34 9.03 10.24
C VAL A 181 -2.56 9.93 10.21
N ALA A 182 -2.80 10.64 11.31
CA ALA A 182 -3.84 11.65 11.38
C ALA A 182 -3.20 13.03 11.39
N VAL A 183 -3.66 13.90 10.50
CA VAL A 183 -3.36 15.34 10.52
C VAL A 183 -4.44 16.02 11.33
N VAL A 184 -4.05 16.83 12.31
CA VAL A 184 -4.96 17.62 13.13
C VAL A 184 -4.65 19.09 12.94
N THR A 185 -5.64 19.85 12.48
CA THR A 185 -5.56 21.31 12.32
C THR A 185 -6.45 21.99 13.35
N PHE A 186 -6.04 23.16 13.83
CA PHE A 186 -6.75 23.91 14.85
C PHE A 186 -7.10 25.30 14.35
N GLN A 187 -8.37 25.66 14.50
CA GLN A 187 -8.87 26.97 14.09
C GLN A 187 -9.49 27.69 15.28
N LEU A 188 -9.21 28.98 15.41
CA LEU A 188 -9.87 29.81 16.41
C LEU A 188 -11.25 30.20 15.90
N THR A 189 -12.27 29.97 16.71
CA THR A 189 -13.67 30.28 16.38
C THR A 189 -14.28 31.15 17.47
N ARG A 190 -15.10 32.13 17.09
CA ARG A 190 -15.93 32.88 18.05
C ARG A 190 -17.13 32.02 18.47
N GLY A 191 -17.51 32.09 19.74
CA GLY A 191 -18.77 31.55 20.23
C GLY A 191 -19.97 32.38 19.75
N PRO A 192 -21.20 31.83 19.75
CA PRO A 192 -22.39 32.68 19.71
C PRO A 192 -22.34 33.65 20.90
N ALA A 193 -22.76 34.89 20.64
CA ALA A 193 -22.81 35.98 21.61
C ALA A 193 -23.69 35.64 22.81
#